data_AF-A0AAW7MGK6-F1
#
_entry.id   AF-A0AAW7MGK6-F1
#
_cell.length_a   1.000
_cell.length_b   1.000
_cell.length_c   1.000
_cell.angle_alpha   90.00
_cell.angle_beta   90.00
_cell.angle_gamma   90.00
#
_symmetry.space_group_name_H-M   'P 1'
#
loop_
_entity.id
_entity.type
_entity.pdbx_description
1 polymer ?
#
loop_
_entity_poly.entity_id
_entity_poly.type
_entity_poly.pdbx_seq_one_letter_code
_entity_poly.pdbx_strand_id
1 'polypeptide(L)' 'MVKLLVQATQNDPGALVGRVREQVHNFNVCDSRKDAARCARLFHRQGYWVEIYDHETQELLSGPLDPDVPFPTYTV' A
#
# COMPACT_ATOMS: atom_id res chain seq x y z
N MET A 1 -12.63 -8.54 -13.23
CA MET A 1 -12.46 -8.63 -11.77
C MET A 1 -11.29 -7.74 -11.43
N VAL A 2 -11.47 -6.73 -10.56
CA VAL A 2 -10.39 -5.77 -10.27
C VAL A 2 -9.45 -6.42 -9.26
N LYS A 3 -8.16 -6.48 -9.57
CA LYS A 3 -7.12 -6.95 -8.65
C LYS A 3 -6.31 -5.77 -8.16
N LEU A 4 -6.14 -5.69 -6.85
CA LEU A 4 -5.43 -4.60 -6.18
C LEU A 4 -4.22 -5.17 -5.47
N LEU A 5 -3.06 -4.57 -5.66
CA LEU A 5 -1.83 -4.93 -4.98
C LEU A 5 -1.61 -3.95 -3.83
N VAL A 6 -1.67 -4.44 -2.60
CA VAL A 6 -1.33 -3.67 -1.40
C VAL A 6 0.12 -3.98 -1.04
N GLN A 7 0.98 -2.98 -1.10
CA GLN A 7 2.39 -3.08 -0.73
C GLN A 7 2.63 -2.39 0.61
N ALA A 8 3.48 -2.99 1.42
CA ALA A 8 3.94 -2.47 2.70
C ALA A 8 5.46 -2.32 2.68
N THR A 9 5.95 -1.12 3.00
CA THR A 9 7.38 -0.81 3.11
C THR A 9 7.69 -0.30 4.52
N GLN A 10 8.92 -0.53 4.99
CA GLN A 10 9.37 -0.01 6.29
C GLN A 10 9.82 1.45 6.22
N ASN A 11 10.19 1.91 5.03
CA ASN A 11 10.72 3.25 4.82
C ASN A 11 9.74 4.08 4.00
N ASP A 12 9.79 5.40 4.20
CA ASP A 12 9.07 6.39 3.40
C ASP A 12 9.42 6.22 1.91
N PRO A 13 8.47 5.83 1.06
CA PRO A 13 8.72 5.67 -0.36
C PRO A 13 8.98 7.01 -1.07
N GLY A 14 8.53 8.15 -0.53
CA GLY A 14 8.84 9.48 -1.05
C GLY A 14 10.30 9.90 -0.85
N ALA A 15 10.95 9.40 0.20
CA ALA A 15 12.38 9.61 0.45
C ALA A 15 13.27 8.73 -0.45
N LEU A 16 12.70 7.73 -1.14
CA LEU A 16 13.41 6.76 -1.99
C LEU A 16 13.41 7.19 -3.46
N VAL A 17 13.98 8.36 -3.78
CA VAL A 17 14.19 8.76 -5.18
C VAL A 17 15.16 7.79 -5.87
N GLY A 18 14.63 6.95 -6.77
CA GLY A 18 15.42 6.14 -7.70
C GLY A 18 15.98 4.82 -7.15
N ARG A 19 15.59 4.36 -5.95
CA ARG A 19 15.93 3.01 -5.49
C ARG A 19 14.77 2.04 -5.74
N VAL A 20 15.15 0.92 -6.34
CA VAL A 20 14.34 -0.23 -6.75
C VAL A 20 13.27 -0.56 -5.71
N ARG A 21 12.10 -1.03 -6.17
CA ARG A 21 10.99 -1.66 -5.41
C ARG A 21 11.42 -2.85 -4.52
N GLU A 22 12.71 -3.00 -4.22
CA GLU A 22 13.37 -4.04 -3.42
C GLU A 22 13.15 -3.91 -1.92
N GLN A 23 12.43 -2.88 -1.45
CA GLN A 23 12.13 -2.69 -0.02
C GLN A 23 10.68 -3.01 0.35
N VAL A 24 9.94 -3.71 -0.52
CA VAL A 24 8.65 -4.28 -0.16
C VAL A 24 8.88 -5.32 0.93
N HIS A 25 8.47 -4.98 2.15
CA HIS A 25 8.57 -5.88 3.29
C HIS A 25 7.48 -6.95 3.21
N ASN A 26 6.30 -6.57 2.76
CA ASN A 26 5.19 -7.48 2.54
C ASN A 26 4.27 -6.96 1.44
N PHE A 27 3.57 -7.86 0.77
CA PHE A 27 2.54 -7.49 -0.20
C PHE A 27 1.38 -8.47 -0.19
N ASN A 28 0.22 -8.02 -0.63
CA ASN A 28 -0.95 -8.87 -0.79
C ASN A 28 -1.77 -8.46 -2.02
N VAL A 29 -2.26 -9.44 -2.78
CA VAL A 29 -3.16 -9.20 -3.92
C VAL A 29 -4.59 -9.46 -3.47
N CYS A 30 -5.44 -8.45 -3.62
CA CYS A 30 -6.82 -8.45 -3.17
C CYS A 30 -7.76 -8.40 -4.38
N ASP A 31 -8.84 -9.18 -4.34
CA ASP A 31 -9.84 -9.24 -5.41
C ASP A 31 -10.95 -8.17 -5.29
N SER A 32 -10.89 -7.35 -4.23
CA SER A 32 -11.87 -6.28 -3.98
C SER A 32 -11.25 -5.09 -3.25
N ARG A 33 -11.83 -3.90 -3.45
CA ARG A 33 -11.49 -2.67 -2.70
C ARG A 33 -11.64 -2.84 -1.19
N LYS A 34 -12.67 -3.57 -0.76
CA LYS A 34 -12.90 -3.84 0.66
C LYS A 34 -11.77 -4.66 1.28
N ASP A 35 -11.29 -5.68 0.57
CA ASP A 35 -10.19 -6.52 1.05
C ASP A 35 -8.86 -5.75 1.02
N ALA A 36 -8.64 -4.93 -0.01
CA ALA A 36 -7.48 -4.05 -0.11
C ALA A 36 -7.44 -3.04 1.05
N ALA A 37 -8.56 -2.37 1.35
CA ALA A 37 -8.66 -1.44 2.48
C ALA A 37 -8.43 -2.14 3.84
N ARG A 38 -8.96 -3.36 4.01
CA ARG A 38 -8.70 -4.16 5.22
C ARG A 38 -7.23 -4.51 5.35
N CYS A 39 -6.59 -4.94 4.26
CA CYS A 39 -5.18 -5.30 4.22
C CYS A 39 -4.29 -4.08 4.49
N ALA A 40 -4.59 -2.96 3.85
CA ALA A 40 -3.85 -1.70 4.02
C ALA A 40 -3.93 -1.21 5.46
N ARG A 41 -5.11 -1.26 6.09
CA ARG A 41 -5.27 -0.90 7.51
C ARG A 41 -4.50 -1.83 8.44
N LEU A 42 -4.37 -3.11 8.10
CA LEU A 42 -3.60 -4.07 8.88
C LEU A 42 -2.10 -3.74 8.82
N PHE A 43 -1.55 -3.48 7.63
CA PHE A 43 -0.15 -3.10 7.48
C PHE A 43 0.15 -1.73 8.11
N HIS A 44 -0.74 -0.75 7.94
CA HIS A 44 -0.60 0.56 8.57
C HIS A 44 -0.52 0.47 10.09
N ARG A 45 -1.40 -0.33 10.72
CA ARG A 45 -1.37 -0.59 12.18
C ARG A 45 -0.11 -1.30 12.66
N GLN A 46 0.62 -1.96 11.77
CA GLN A 46 1.90 -2.60 12.08
C GLN A 46 3.09 -1.64 11.93
N GLY A 47 2.84 -0.37 11.57
CA GLY A 47 3.89 0.63 11.42
C GLY A 47 4.51 0.67 10.02
N TYR A 48 3.84 0.11 9.01
CA TYR A 48 4.34 0.16 7.63
C TYR A 48 3.74 1.31 6.85
N TRP A 49 4.55 1.86 5.95
CA TRP A 49 4.08 2.67 4.84
C TRP A 49 3.31 1.80 3.86
N VAL A 50 2.13 2.26 3.42
CA VAL A 50 1.25 1.45 2.57
C VAL A 50 0.93 2.15 1.27
N GLU A 51 1.08 1.41 0.17
CA GLU A 51 0.68 1.84 -1.17
C GLU A 51 -0.26 0.80 -1.77
N ILE A 52 -1.26 1.25 -2.52
CA ILE A 52 -2.24 0.41 -3.19
C ILE A 52 -2.14 0.67 -4.68
N TYR A 53 -1.92 -0.37 -5.44
CA TYR A 53 -1.76 -0.33 -6.89
C TYR A 53 -2.87 -1.11 -7.59
N ASP A 54 -3.17 -0.73 -8.83
CA ASP A 54 -3.81 -1.65 -9.76
C ASP A 54 -2.81 -2.77 -10.08
N HIS A 55 -3.23 -4.02 -9.89
CA HIS A 55 -2.33 -5.15 -10.05
C HIS A 55 -1.89 -5.35 -11.51
N GLU A 56 -2.77 -5.07 -12.47
CA GLU A 56 -2.52 -5.29 -13.90
C GLU A 56 -1.69 -4.15 -14.49
N THR A 57 -2.07 -2.90 -14.24
CA THR A 57 -1.40 -1.74 -14.82
C THR A 57 -0.20 -1.26 -14.00
N GLN A 58 -0.07 -1.73 -12.75
CA GLN A 58 0.93 -1.27 -11.78
C GLN A 58 0.81 0.23 -11.46
N GLU A 59 -0.33 0.84 -11.76
CA GLU A 59 -0.64 2.24 -11.44
C GLU A 59 -0.89 2.41 -9.95
N LEU A 60 -0.32 3.45 -9.34
CA LEU A 60 -0.56 3.79 -7.94
C LEU A 60 -1.97 4.39 -7.81
N LEU A 61 -2.84 3.72 -7.07
CA LEU A 61 -4.20 4.14 -6.82
C LEU A 61 -4.33 4.88 -5.48
N SER A 62 -3.57 4.48 -4.46
CA SER A 62 -3.62 5.08 -3.13
C SER A 62 -2.29 5.04 -2.40
N GLY A 63 -2.05 6.05 -1.56
CA GLY A 63 -0.84 6.19 -0.77
C GLY A 63 0.21 7.07 -1.44
N PRO A 64 1.42 7.10 -0.89
CA PRO A 64 1.84 6.34 0.29
C PRO A 64 1.14 6.80 1.58
N LEU A 65 0.67 5.82 2.36
CA LEU A 65 0.03 6.05 3.65
C LEU A 65 1.07 5.97 4.76
N ASP A 66 1.33 7.10 5.39
CA ASP A 66 2.28 7.22 6.49
C ASP A 66 1.76 6.48 7.75
N PRO A 67 2.52 5.51 8.32
CA PRO A 67 2.12 4.81 9.54
C PRO A 67 2.00 5.71 10.77
N ASP A 68 2.68 6.85 10.78
CA ASP A 68 2.70 7.80 11.91
C ASP A 68 1.50 8.75 11.90
N VAL A 69 0.71 8.76 10.82
CA VAL A 69 -0.55 9.51 10.75
C VAL A 69 -1.77 8.58 10.85
N PRO A 70 -2.93 9.07 11.35
CA PRO A 70 -4.14 8.25 11.39
C PRO A 70 -4.53 7.71 10.01
N PHE A 71 -4.87 6.42 9.95
CA PHE A 71 -5.34 5.79 8.71
C PHE A 71 -6.56 6.55 8.15
N PRO A 72 -6.58 6.91 6.87
CA PRO A 72 -7.64 7.71 6.29
C PRO A 72 -8.99 6.97 6.31
N THR A 73 -10.08 7.71 6.50
CA THR A 73 -11.45 7.17 6.50
C THR A 73 -11.83 6.56 5.15
N TYR A 74 -11.23 7.04 4.06
CA TYR A 74 -11.43 6.56 2.71
C TYR A 74 -10.10 6.21 2.05
N THR A 75 -10.01 5.00 1.54
CA THR A 75 -8.96 4.48 0.68
C THR A 75 -9.64 3.71 -0.45
N VAL A 76 -8.97 3.63 -1.61
CA VAL A 76 -9.51 3.17 -2.91
C VAL A 76 -10.44 1.97 -2.83
#